data_AF-A0A8H2K590-F1
#
_entry.id   AF-A0A8H2K590-F1
#
_cell.length_a   1.000
_cell.length_b   1.000
_cell.length_c   1.000
_cell.angle_alpha   90.00
_cell.angle_beta   90.00
_cell.angle_gamma   90.00
#
_symmetry.space_group_name_H-M   'P 1'
#
loop_
_entity.id
_entity.type
_entity.pdbx_description
1 polymer ?
#
loop_
_entity_poly.entity_id
_entity_poly.type
_entity_poly.pdbx_seq_one_letter_code
_entity_poly.pdbx_strand_id
1 'polypeptide(L)'
;MIQGLDDAHAVVLATGDAMQLDRDQRIVEHVIPMKRIVIEIVDPREADPRSNSVSDPIAGGPAISPEHLISIFDRLLVKCWVTADEHDRLNRTGRSFQWDAPDGDGWSRYRQAGVTAYQLTTDGDLLHD
;
A
#
# COMPACT_ATOMS: atom_id res chain seq x y z
N MET A 1 8.16 15.51 -5.52
CA MET A 1 8.24 15.12 -4.10
C MET A 1 7.68 13.71 -3.89
N ILE A 2 6.41 13.45 -4.25
CA ILE A 2 5.80 12.11 -4.16
C ILE A 2 6.57 11.04 -4.95
N GLN A 3 6.99 11.34 -6.19
CA GLN A 3 7.80 10.41 -7.00
C GLN A 3 9.10 10.00 -6.31
N GLY A 4 9.87 10.96 -5.77
CA GLY A 4 11.13 10.65 -5.09
C GLY A 4 10.95 9.89 -3.77
N LEU A 5 9.82 10.11 -3.07
CA LEU A 5 9.44 9.29 -1.91
C LEU A 5 9.09 7.88 -2.35
N ASP A 6 8.29 7.72 -3.42
CA ASP A 6 7.97 6.41 -3.96
C ASP A 6 9.23 5.65 -4.40
N ASP A 7 10.11 6.28 -5.18
CA ASP A 7 11.35 5.67 -5.67
C ASP A 7 12.27 5.22 -4.52
N ALA A 8 12.22 5.89 -3.37
CA ALA A 8 13.00 5.53 -2.19
C ALA A 8 12.44 4.31 -1.43
N HIS A 9 11.18 3.93 -1.65
CA HIS A 9 10.60 2.75 -1.02
C HIS A 9 10.86 1.50 -1.89
N ALA A 10 11.45 0.48 -1.31
CA ALA A 10 11.68 -0.78 -2.00
C ALA A 10 10.36 -1.56 -2.19
N VAL A 11 10.36 -2.46 -3.17
CA VAL A 11 9.35 -3.52 -3.25
C VAL A 11 9.68 -4.55 -2.18
N VAL A 12 8.73 -4.83 -1.29
CA VAL A 12 8.91 -5.72 -0.12
C VAL A 12 8.02 -6.96 -0.16
N LEU A 13 7.16 -7.05 -1.19
CA LEU A 13 6.24 -8.16 -1.42
C LEU A 13 6.31 -8.67 -2.85
N ALA A 14 5.93 -9.92 -3.07
CA ALA A 14 5.68 -10.47 -4.41
C ALA A 14 4.61 -11.57 -4.39
N THR A 15 3.87 -11.74 -5.48
CA THR A 15 2.98 -12.89 -5.67
C THR A 15 3.77 -14.13 -6.12
N GLY A 16 3.20 -15.31 -5.89
CA GLY A 16 3.78 -16.59 -6.33
C GLY A 16 4.17 -16.58 -7.81
N ASP A 17 3.25 -16.12 -8.66
CA ASP A 17 3.42 -16.09 -10.11
C ASP A 17 4.44 -15.02 -10.53
N ALA A 18 4.43 -13.85 -9.89
CA ALA A 18 5.40 -12.79 -10.20
C ALA A 18 6.85 -13.17 -9.85
N MET A 19 7.05 -14.02 -8.83
CA MET A 19 8.37 -14.53 -8.47
C MET A 19 8.99 -15.41 -9.56
N GLN A 20 8.16 -16.06 -10.40
CA GLN A 20 8.62 -16.91 -11.51
C GLN A 20 9.02 -16.11 -12.77
N LEU A 21 8.72 -14.82 -12.80
CA LEU A 21 9.01 -13.95 -13.95
C LEU A 21 10.35 -13.25 -13.80
N ASP A 22 10.95 -12.88 -14.94
CA ASP A 22 12.08 -11.96 -14.97
C ASP A 22 11.66 -10.58 -14.46
N ARG A 23 12.61 -9.83 -13.89
CA ARG A 23 12.31 -8.58 -13.18
C ARG A 23 11.62 -7.52 -14.05
N ASP A 24 11.92 -7.48 -15.35
CA ASP A 24 11.34 -6.57 -16.33
C ASP A 24 9.90 -6.93 -16.74
N GLN A 25 9.46 -8.15 -16.45
CA GLN A 25 8.10 -8.63 -16.68
C GLN A 25 7.18 -8.44 -15.46
N ARG A 26 7.75 -8.10 -14.30
CA ARG A 26 7.01 -7.84 -13.06
C ARG A 26 6.44 -6.44 -13.07
N ILE A 27 5.19 -6.30 -12.66
CA ILE A 27 4.54 -5.01 -12.45
C ILE A 27 4.68 -4.64 -10.97
N VAL A 28 5.05 -3.39 -10.70
CA VAL A 28 5.02 -2.81 -9.36
C VAL A 28 3.60 -2.35 -9.06
N GLU A 29 2.98 -2.96 -8.06
CA GLU A 29 1.66 -2.61 -7.56
C GLU A 29 1.76 -2.10 -6.13
N HIS A 30 1.19 -0.93 -5.86
CA HIS A 30 1.02 -0.48 -4.47
C HIS A 30 -0.11 -1.26 -3.82
N VAL A 31 0.13 -1.78 -2.61
CA VAL A 31 -0.92 -2.45 -1.82
C VAL A 31 -2.07 -1.48 -1.59
N ILE A 32 -1.74 -0.24 -1.18
CA ILE A 32 -2.67 0.88 -1.12
C ILE A 32 -2.50 1.71 -2.41
N PRO A 33 -3.53 1.81 -3.28
CA PRO A 33 -3.41 2.50 -4.56
C PRO A 33 -2.94 3.95 -4.42
N MET A 34 -1.75 4.23 -4.97
CA MET A 34 -1.06 5.51 -4.81
C MET A 34 -1.77 6.70 -5.47
N LYS A 35 -2.73 6.44 -6.38
CA LYS A 35 -3.53 7.46 -7.08
C LYS A 35 -4.23 8.45 -6.13
N ARG A 36 -4.30 8.17 -4.81
CA ARG A 36 -5.12 8.93 -3.85
C ARG A 36 -4.52 9.10 -2.46
N ILE A 37 -3.19 9.01 -2.27
CA ILE A 37 -2.60 9.51 -1.02
C ILE A 37 -2.58 11.03 -1.11
N VAL A 38 -3.61 11.68 -0.57
CA VAL A 38 -3.61 13.14 -0.38
C VAL A 38 -2.96 13.41 0.97
N ILE A 39 -1.75 13.95 0.96
CA ILE A 39 -1.08 14.43 2.17
C ILE A 39 -1.50 15.88 2.35
N GLU A 40 -2.50 16.13 3.19
CA GLU A 40 -2.87 17.48 3.58
C GLU A 40 -2.18 17.84 4.89
N ILE A 41 -1.39 18.92 4.88
CA ILE A 41 -0.92 19.54 6.11
C ILE A 41 -2.05 20.46 6.57
N VAL A 42 -2.89 19.96 7.46
CA VAL A 42 -4.01 20.70 8.05
C VAL A 42 -3.62 21.26 9.42
N ASP A 43 -4.15 22.43 9.78
CA ASP A 43 -4.18 22.84 11.19
C ASP A 43 -4.93 21.73 11.95
N PRO A 44 -4.41 21.18 13.05
CA PRO A 44 -5.11 20.18 13.86
C PRO A 44 -6.54 20.60 14.26
N ARG A 45 -6.84 21.91 14.31
CA ARG A 45 -8.17 22.47 14.59
C ARG A 45 -9.12 22.42 13.39
N GLU A 46 -8.59 22.27 12.19
CA GLU A 46 -9.31 22.24 10.91
C GLU A 46 -9.38 20.82 10.31
N ALA A 47 -8.71 19.85 10.92
CA ALA A 47 -8.73 18.45 10.48
C ALA A 47 -10.16 17.87 10.55
N ASP A 48 -10.59 17.18 9.48
CA ASP A 48 -11.89 16.50 9.46
C ASP A 48 -11.97 15.50 10.63
N PRO A 49 -12.97 15.61 11.53
CA PRO A 49 -13.14 14.70 12.66
C PRO A 49 -13.27 13.23 12.25
N ARG A 50 -13.70 12.94 11.01
CA ARG A 50 -13.77 11.58 10.45
C ARG A 50 -12.40 11.00 10.13
N SER A 51 -11.42 11.85 9.80
CA SER A 51 -10.01 11.45 9.66
C SER A 51 -9.35 11.20 11.01
N ASN A 52 -9.98 11.66 12.11
CA ASN A 52 -9.59 11.44 13.50
C ASN A 52 -10.43 10.34 14.18
N SER A 53 -10.86 9.33 13.43
CA SER A 53 -11.52 8.15 13.99
C SER A 53 -10.70 7.61 15.18
N VAL A 54 -11.23 7.77 16.40
CA VAL A 54 -10.56 7.38 17.66
C VAL A 54 -10.53 5.85 17.81
N SER A 55 -11.37 5.13 17.04
CA SER A 55 -11.49 3.67 17.14
C SER A 55 -10.50 2.91 16.27
N ASP A 56 -10.09 3.47 15.12
CA ASP A 56 -9.04 2.88 14.26
C ASP A 56 -8.58 3.90 13.21
N PRO A 57 -7.67 4.83 13.55
CA PRO A 57 -7.22 5.84 12.60
C PRO A 57 -6.27 5.20 11.58
N ILE A 58 -6.53 5.46 10.30
CA ILE A 58 -5.67 5.00 9.20
C ILE A 58 -4.23 5.44 9.48
N ALA A 59 -3.31 4.48 9.44
CA ALA A 59 -1.89 4.69 9.72
C ALA A 59 -1.55 5.33 11.09
N GLY A 60 -2.47 5.36 12.05
CA GLY A 60 -2.24 5.96 13.37
C GLY A 60 -2.71 7.42 13.51
N GLY A 61 -3.34 7.99 12.46
CA GLY A 61 -3.92 9.34 12.48
C GLY A 61 -2.97 10.41 11.94
N PRO A 62 -3.24 11.70 12.21
CA PRO A 62 -2.38 12.79 11.76
C PRO A 62 -0.95 12.64 12.29
N ALA A 63 0.04 12.92 11.45
CA ALA A 63 1.43 12.93 11.89
C ALA A 63 1.63 14.00 12.97
N ILE A 64 2.26 13.62 14.09
CA ILE A 64 2.55 14.51 15.23
C ILE A 64 4.05 14.84 15.35
N SER A 65 4.88 14.19 14.52
CA SER A 65 6.31 14.43 14.40
C SER A 65 6.79 13.99 13.00
N PRO A 66 7.99 14.43 12.56
CA PRO A 66 8.59 13.94 11.31
C PRO A 66 8.77 12.43 11.27
N GLU A 67 9.13 11.81 12.39
CA GLU A 67 9.30 10.36 12.51
C GLU A 67 7.95 9.63 12.36
N HIS A 68 6.89 10.18 12.95
CA HIS A 68 5.53 9.63 12.78
C HIS A 68 5.09 9.74 11.32
N LEU A 69 5.39 10.86 10.65
CA LEU A 69 5.11 11.05 9.23
C LEU A 69 5.82 10.01 8.36
N ILE A 70 7.10 9.72 8.62
CA ILE A 70 7.86 8.70 7.90
C ILE A 70 7.24 7.31 8.13
N SER A 71 6.90 6.97 9.38
CA SER A 71 6.24 5.70 9.68
C SER A 71 4.88 5.54 8.97
N ILE A 72 4.10 6.62 8.84
CA ILE A 72 2.88 6.63 8.04
C ILE A 72 3.21 6.35 6.57
N PHE A 73 4.25 6.98 6.00
CA PHE A 73 4.68 6.71 4.63
C PHE A 73 5.11 5.26 4.43
N ASP A 74 5.93 4.71 5.32
CA ASP A 74 6.38 3.32 5.25
C ASP A 74 5.19 2.34 5.19
N ARG A 75 4.12 2.65 5.94
CA ARG A 75 2.89 1.84 5.96
C ARG A 75 2.02 2.05 4.71
N LEU A 76 2.00 3.24 4.13
CA LEU A 76 1.15 3.56 2.98
C LEU A 76 1.79 3.22 1.63
N LEU A 77 3.12 3.22 1.55
CA LEU A 77 3.89 3.04 0.31
C LEU A 77 4.39 1.60 0.11
N VAL A 78 3.73 0.64 0.76
CA VAL A 78 4.03 -0.79 0.60
C VAL A 78 3.77 -1.21 -0.84
N LYS A 79 4.79 -1.80 -1.46
CA LYS A 79 4.79 -2.25 -2.86
C LYS A 79 4.96 -3.75 -3.00
N CYS A 80 4.30 -4.29 -4.01
CA CYS A 80 4.26 -5.70 -4.36
C CYS A 80 4.62 -5.89 -5.84
N TRP A 81 5.42 -6.92 -6.15
CA TRP A 81 5.51 -7.43 -7.52
C TRP A 81 4.33 -8.34 -7.82
N VAL A 82 3.65 -8.03 -8.92
CA VAL A 82 2.52 -8.80 -9.46
C VAL A 82 2.76 -9.08 -10.95
N THR A 83 2.04 -10.06 -11.50
CA THR A 83 1.95 -10.26 -12.94
C THR A 83 1.03 -9.22 -13.59
N ALA A 84 1.09 -9.08 -14.92
CA ALA A 84 0.17 -8.21 -15.66
C ALA A 84 -1.31 -8.60 -15.46
N ASP A 85 -1.59 -9.91 -15.48
CA ASP A 85 -2.96 -10.42 -15.30
C ASP A 85 -3.48 -10.16 -13.88
N GLU A 86 -2.63 -10.29 -12.86
CA GLU A 86 -2.96 -9.95 -11.48
C GLU A 86 -3.19 -8.45 -11.30
N HIS A 87 -2.35 -7.60 -11.90
CA HIS A 87 -2.55 -6.15 -11.91
C HIS A 87 -3.91 -5.78 -12.50
N ASP A 88 -4.26 -6.35 -13.65
CA ASP A 88 -5.56 -6.12 -14.31
C ASP A 88 -6.73 -6.68 -13.49
N ARG A 89 -6.53 -7.80 -12.78
CA ARG A 89 -7.54 -8.34 -11.87
C ARG A 89 -7.76 -7.40 -10.68
N LEU A 90 -6.68 -6.97 -10.02
CA LEU A 90 -6.75 -6.04 -8.90
C LEU A 90 -7.47 -4.75 -9.29
N ASN A 91 -7.18 -4.19 -10.48
CA ASN A 91 -7.84 -3.00 -10.99
C ASN A 91 -9.35 -3.18 -11.26
N ARG A 92 -9.81 -4.40 -11.56
CA ARG A 92 -11.23 -4.71 -11.80
C ARG A 92 -12.01 -5.01 -10.53
N THR A 93 -11.38 -5.65 -9.54
CA THR A 93 -12.11 -6.21 -8.40
C THR A 93 -12.57 -5.17 -7.38
N GLY A 94 -11.83 -4.08 -7.18
CA GLY A 94 -12.13 -3.12 -6.13
C GLY A 94 -12.35 -1.69 -6.63
N ARG A 95 -13.25 -0.95 -5.97
CA ARG A 95 -13.27 0.52 -6.06
C ARG A 95 -11.91 1.02 -5.56
N SER A 96 -11.22 1.81 -6.38
CA SER A 96 -9.83 2.25 -6.15
C SER A 96 -9.68 3.31 -5.03
N PHE A 97 -10.54 3.29 -4.01
CA PHE A 97 -10.57 4.31 -2.95
C PHE A 97 -10.31 3.66 -1.58
N GLN A 98 -9.28 4.16 -0.91
CA GLN A 98 -8.99 3.90 0.51
C GLN A 98 -10.20 4.23 1.42
N TRP A 99 -11.03 5.20 1.00
CA TRP A 99 -12.21 5.67 1.75
C TRP A 99 -13.46 4.78 1.62
N ASP A 100 -13.51 3.91 0.59
CA ASP A 100 -14.64 3.00 0.35
C ASP A 100 -14.31 1.55 0.73
N ALA A 101 -13.05 1.26 1.09
CA ALA A 101 -12.65 -0.05 1.56
C ALA A 101 -13.07 -0.19 3.03
N PRO A 102 -13.99 -1.12 3.38
CA PRO A 102 -14.54 -1.23 4.73
C PRO A 102 -13.48 -1.42 5.83
N ASP A 103 -12.31 -1.95 5.46
CA ASP A 103 -11.23 -2.27 6.40
C ASP A 103 -10.05 -1.28 6.34
N GLY A 104 -10.00 -0.35 5.37
CA GLY A 104 -8.92 0.66 5.24
C GLY A 104 -7.47 0.13 5.10
N ASP A 105 -7.30 -1.19 5.03
CA ASP A 105 -6.03 -1.90 5.18
C ASP A 105 -5.21 -2.05 3.89
N GLY A 106 -5.78 -1.70 2.74
CA GLY A 106 -5.20 -1.91 1.41
C GLY A 106 -5.30 -3.35 0.87
N TRP A 107 -5.53 -4.33 1.75
CA TRP A 107 -5.53 -5.76 1.45
C TRP A 107 -6.88 -6.29 1.00
N SER A 108 -7.98 -5.58 1.28
CA SER A 108 -9.32 -5.97 0.84
C SER A 108 -9.38 -6.29 -0.67
N ARG A 109 -8.68 -5.51 -1.51
CA ARG A 109 -8.61 -5.74 -2.96
C ARG A 109 -7.88 -7.03 -3.33
N TYR A 110 -6.78 -7.33 -2.64
CA TYR A 110 -6.03 -8.58 -2.82
C TYR A 110 -6.88 -9.78 -2.43
N ARG A 111 -7.56 -9.72 -1.27
CA ARG A 111 -8.48 -10.75 -0.78
C ARG A 111 -9.62 -11.01 -1.77
N GLN A 112 -10.28 -9.95 -2.25
CA GLN A 112 -11.37 -10.08 -3.22
C GLN A 112 -10.89 -10.61 -4.58
N ALA A 113 -9.66 -10.26 -5.01
CA ALA A 113 -9.09 -10.72 -6.28
C ALA A 113 -8.52 -12.14 -6.21
N GLY A 114 -8.46 -12.74 -5.01
CA GLY A 114 -7.80 -14.03 -4.78
C GLY A 114 -6.31 -13.98 -5.09
N VAL A 115 -5.67 -12.83 -4.86
CA VAL A 115 -4.22 -12.62 -5.07
C VAL A 115 -3.53 -12.61 -3.71
N THR A 116 -2.52 -13.46 -3.55
CA THR A 116 -1.75 -13.57 -2.31
C THR A 116 -0.36 -13.00 -2.51
N ALA A 117 0.01 -12.05 -1.67
CA ALA A 117 1.36 -11.48 -1.64
C ALA A 117 2.16 -12.11 -0.50
N TYR A 118 3.44 -12.37 -0.77
CA TYR A 118 4.39 -12.94 0.17
C TYR A 118 5.51 -11.93 0.44
N GLN A 119 6.03 -11.94 1.67
CA GLN A 119 7.12 -11.06 2.03
C GLN A 119 8.43 -11.52 1.40
N LEU A 120 9.11 -10.59 0.74
CA LEU A 120 10.46 -10.80 0.25
C LEU A 120 11.40 -10.72 1.46
N THR A 121 12.24 -11.74 1.68
CA THR A 121 13.35 -11.54 2.62
C THR A 121 14.40 -10.63 2.00
N THR A 122 15.34 -10.17 2.82
CA THR A 122 16.39 -9.20 2.45
C THR A 122 17.24 -9.65 1.25
N ASP A 123 17.20 -10.94 0.89
CA ASP A 123 17.89 -11.54 -0.26
C ASP A 123 16.95 -12.04 -1.39
N GLY A 124 15.64 -11.76 -1.32
CA GLY A 124 14.67 -12.16 -2.35
C GLY A 124 14.13 -13.60 -2.22
N ASP A 125 14.53 -14.36 -1.21
CA ASP A 125 13.96 -15.69 -0.89
C ASP A 125 12.88 -15.60 0.20
N LEU A 126 12.00 -16.60 0.31
CA LEU A 126 10.78 -16.56 1.14
C LEU A 126 11.02 -16.90 2.62
N LEU A 127 10.22 -16.29 3.51
CA LEU A 127 9.88 -16.87 4.81
C LEU A 127 8.60 -17.71 4.64
N HIS A 128 8.72 -19.02 4.75
CA HIS A 128 7.59 -19.93 4.93
C HIS A 128 7.46 -20.24 6.43
N ASP A 129 6.36 -19.82 7.04
CA ASP A 129 5.84 -20.43 8.28
C ASP A 129 4.83 -21.54 7.94
#